data_AF-D5EAE8-F1
#
_entry.id   AF-D5EAE8-F1
#
_cell.length_a   1.000
_cell.length_b   1.000
_cell.length_c   1.000
_cell.angle_alpha   90.00
_cell.angle_beta   90.00
_cell.angle_gamma   90.00
#
_symmetry.space_group_name_H-M   'P 1'
#
loop_
_entity.id
_entity.type
_entity.pdbx_description
1 polymer ?
#
loop_
_entity_poly.entity_id
_entity_poly.type
_entity_poly.pdbx_seq_one_letter_code
_entity_poly.pdbx_strand_id
1 'polypeptide(L)'
;MKDISSFKLFYYFILLNIFLCIVVAAEDPQVILNGTSVYVKAGETFDFEQDYSLHVKYVNPESERVWVSLSLNGESVADSILGRGEVFTYSSNSSPVFNITMDRIYYGSSGELVTFDPVYQYVDQRYPYNPDDEKMQNKVQNTSDNESQNQRVPFLNPTLLVLFALLLPYVYEHR
;
A
#
# COMPACT_ATOMS: atom_id res chain seq x y z
N MET A 1 19.69 -1.40 -52.77
CA MET A 1 18.69 -2.45 -52.48
C MET A 1 18.35 -2.29 -51.01
N LYS A 2 17.08 -1.97 -50.72
CA LYS A 2 16.67 -1.18 -49.54
C LYS A 2 16.28 -2.15 -48.42
N ASP A 3 17.06 -2.20 -47.34
CA ASP A 3 16.83 -3.03 -46.13
C ASP A 3 15.63 -2.52 -45.31
N ILE A 4 14.45 -2.51 -45.92
CA ILE A 4 13.18 -2.07 -45.31
C ILE A 4 12.61 -3.17 -44.39
N SER A 5 13.11 -4.41 -44.49
CA SER A 5 12.52 -5.56 -43.82
C SER A 5 12.85 -5.65 -42.32
N SER A 6 14.02 -5.18 -41.89
CA SER A 6 14.45 -5.24 -40.48
C SER A 6 13.73 -4.18 -39.62
N PHE A 7 13.51 -2.97 -40.16
CA PHE A 7 12.80 -1.89 -39.47
C PHE A 7 11.34 -2.24 -39.18
N LYS A 8 10.67 -2.95 -40.09
CA LYS A 8 9.30 -3.43 -39.87
C LYS A 8 9.24 -4.45 -38.73
N LEU A 9 10.20 -5.38 -38.68
CA LEU A 9 10.27 -6.38 -37.62
C LEU A 9 10.52 -5.75 -36.24
N PHE A 10 11.42 -4.77 -36.17
CA PHE A 10 11.68 -4.00 -34.96
C PHE A 10 10.45 -3.18 -34.53
N TYR A 11 9.74 -2.57 -35.47
CA TYR A 11 8.50 -1.85 -35.20
C TYR A 11 7.38 -2.76 -34.68
N TYR A 12 7.20 -3.95 -35.27
CA TYR A 12 6.26 -4.95 -34.75
C TYR A 12 6.67 -5.44 -33.36
N PHE A 13 7.97 -5.56 -33.08
CA PHE A 13 8.45 -5.91 -31.75
C PHE A 13 8.14 -4.81 -30.73
N ILE A 14 8.33 -3.54 -31.09
CA ILE A 14 7.95 -2.39 -30.25
C ILE A 14 6.44 -2.35 -30.04
N LEU A 15 5.63 -2.49 -31.09
CA LEU A 15 4.17 -2.54 -30.98
C LEU A 15 3.69 -3.73 -30.13
N LEU A 16 4.35 -4.89 -30.25
CA LEU A 16 4.05 -6.07 -29.44
C LEU A 16 4.41 -5.83 -27.97
N ASN A 17 5.55 -5.21 -27.66
CA ASN A 17 5.93 -4.86 -26.29
C ASN A 17 4.99 -3.79 -25.70
N ILE A 18 4.58 -2.79 -26.49
CA ILE A 18 3.60 -1.79 -26.06
C ILE A 18 2.24 -2.45 -25.82
N PHE A 19 1.79 -3.34 -26.71
CA PHE A 19 0.54 -4.09 -26.54
C PHE A 19 0.59 -5.02 -25.31
N LEU A 20 1.73 -5.67 -25.07
CA LEU A 20 1.96 -6.47 -23.86
C LEU A 20 1.97 -5.61 -22.59
N CYS A 21 2.48 -4.37 -22.69
CA CYS A 21 2.52 -3.42 -21.57
C CYS A 21 1.13 -2.84 -21.23
N ILE A 22 0.23 -2.69 -22.22
CA ILE A 22 -1.15 -2.22 -22.01
C ILE A 22 -1.98 -3.24 -21.22
N VAL A 23 -1.68 -4.54 -21.32
CA VAL A 23 -2.42 -5.60 -20.62
C VAL A 23 -2.12 -5.62 -19.11
N VAL A 24 -1.06 -4.94 -18.64
CA VAL A 24 -0.72 -4.83 -17.21
C VAL A 24 -0.90 -3.38 -16.75
N ALA A 25 -2.12 -2.86 -16.87
CA ALA A 25 -2.52 -1.72 -16.06
C ALA A 25 -2.95 -2.28 -14.69
N ALA A 26 -2.05 -2.29 -13.71
CA ALA A 26 -2.44 -2.50 -12.33
C ALA A 26 -3.30 -1.30 -11.91
N GLU A 27 -4.59 -1.53 -11.61
CA GLU A 27 -5.43 -0.50 -11.03
C GLU A 27 -4.89 -0.14 -9.64
N ASP A 28 -4.82 1.16 -9.32
CA ASP A 28 -4.40 1.61 -7.99
C ASP A 28 -5.37 1.03 -6.94
N PRO A 29 -4.85 0.42 -5.85
CA PRO A 29 -5.69 -0.19 -4.84
C PRO A 29 -6.56 0.86 -4.16
N GLN A 30 -7.87 0.58 -4.05
CA GLN A 30 -8.80 1.44 -3.33
C GLN A 30 -8.40 1.53 -1.85
N VAL A 31 -8.26 2.75 -1.33
CA VAL A 31 -7.80 3.01 0.03
C VAL A 31 -9.00 3.12 0.98
N ILE A 32 -8.96 2.42 2.11
CA ILE A 32 -9.92 2.52 3.22
C ILE A 32 -9.38 3.47 4.30
N LEU A 33 -8.15 3.23 4.77
CA LEU A 33 -7.46 4.09 5.73
C LEU A 33 -6.21 4.66 5.06
N ASN A 34 -6.07 5.98 5.11
CA ASN A 34 -5.00 6.70 4.41
C ASN A 34 -4.10 7.44 5.39
N GLY A 35 -3.23 6.70 6.10
CA GLY A 35 -2.22 7.29 6.97
C GLY A 35 -2.81 7.84 8.27
N THR A 36 -3.55 6.99 8.97
CA THR A 36 -4.12 7.32 10.30
C THR A 36 -3.32 6.70 11.43
N SER A 37 -3.59 7.12 12.67
CA SER A 37 -3.01 6.51 13.88
C SER A 37 -4.00 5.57 14.59
N VAL A 38 -3.48 4.48 15.13
CA VAL A 38 -4.23 3.49 15.92
C VAL A 38 -3.51 3.22 17.24
N TYR A 39 -4.28 3.07 18.32
CA TYR A 39 -3.78 2.85 19.67
C TYR A 39 -4.35 1.53 20.21
N VAL A 40 -3.48 0.59 20.60
CA VAL A 40 -3.91 -0.75 21.06
C VAL A 40 -3.14 -1.14 22.31
N LYS A 41 -3.85 -1.54 23.37
CA LYS A 41 -3.20 -2.04 24.58
C LYS A 41 -2.66 -3.44 24.38
N ALA A 42 -1.65 -3.80 25.17
CA ALA A 42 -1.19 -5.18 25.22
C ALA A 42 -2.35 -6.12 25.60
N GLY A 43 -2.48 -7.22 24.84
CA GLY A 43 -3.55 -8.21 24.99
C GLY A 43 -4.86 -7.86 24.27
N GLU A 44 -5.02 -6.63 23.77
CA GLU A 44 -6.23 -6.18 23.08
C GLU A 44 -6.12 -6.27 21.55
N THR A 45 -7.27 -6.13 20.90
CA THR A 45 -7.43 -6.20 19.44
C THR A 45 -8.00 -4.88 18.91
N PHE A 46 -7.51 -4.45 17.75
CA PHE A 46 -8.15 -3.40 16.96
C PHE A 46 -8.77 -3.98 15.70
N ASP A 47 -10.10 -3.90 15.60
CA ASP A 47 -10.82 -4.31 14.38
C ASP A 47 -10.72 -3.25 13.28
N PHE A 48 -10.49 -3.71 12.05
CA PHE A 48 -10.44 -2.96 10.80
C PHE A 48 -11.64 -3.31 9.91
N GLU A 49 -11.75 -2.69 8.73
CA GLU A 49 -12.79 -3.08 7.76
C GLU A 49 -12.56 -4.49 7.22
N GLN A 50 -13.61 -5.10 6.66
CA GLN A 50 -13.59 -6.42 6.05
C GLN A 50 -13.15 -7.55 7.00
N ASP A 51 -13.55 -7.44 8.28
CA ASP A 51 -13.32 -8.41 9.35
C ASP A 51 -11.84 -8.75 9.62
N TYR A 52 -10.96 -7.84 9.23
CA TYR A 52 -9.56 -7.86 9.65
C TYR A 52 -9.42 -7.33 11.07
N SER A 53 -8.49 -7.89 11.84
CA SER A 53 -8.20 -7.40 13.18
C SER A 53 -6.73 -7.60 13.58
N LEU A 54 -6.15 -6.61 14.25
CA LEU A 54 -4.77 -6.65 14.73
C LEU A 54 -4.74 -6.83 16.25
N HIS A 55 -4.23 -7.97 16.70
CA HIS A 55 -4.05 -8.28 18.11
C HIS A 55 -2.62 -7.96 18.55
N VAL A 56 -2.47 -7.21 19.65
CA VAL A 56 -1.17 -6.99 20.29
C VAL A 56 -0.94 -8.12 21.30
N LYS A 57 -0.22 -9.17 20.89
CA LYS A 57 0.02 -10.37 21.71
C LYS A 57 0.87 -10.09 22.92
N TYR A 58 1.96 -9.36 22.73
CA TYR A 58 2.96 -9.12 23.77
C TYR A 58 3.73 -7.84 23.49
N VAL A 59 4.13 -7.15 24.55
CA VAL A 59 4.93 -5.93 24.49
C VAL A 59 6.14 -6.10 25.40
N ASN A 60 7.32 -5.76 24.90
CA ASN A 60 8.53 -5.61 25.69
C ASN A 60 8.96 -4.13 25.62
N PRO A 61 8.63 -3.32 26.64
CA PRO A 61 8.99 -1.91 26.66
C PRO A 61 10.50 -1.66 26.70
N GLU A 62 11.28 -2.51 27.38
CA GLU A 62 12.73 -2.32 27.54
C GLU A 62 13.50 -2.41 26.22
N SER A 63 13.06 -3.29 25.33
CA SER A 63 13.64 -3.46 23.99
C SER A 63 12.89 -2.72 22.89
N GLU A 64 11.83 -1.97 23.24
CA GLU A 64 10.89 -1.37 22.30
C GLU A 64 10.43 -2.37 21.22
N ARG A 65 9.90 -3.53 21.65
CA ARG A 65 9.40 -4.58 20.75
C ARG A 65 7.95 -4.93 21.04
N VAL A 66 7.18 -5.18 19.98
CA VAL A 66 5.79 -5.65 20.05
C VAL A 66 5.61 -6.88 19.18
N TRP A 67 4.93 -7.91 19.69
CA TRP A 67 4.45 -9.03 18.88
C TRP A 67 2.99 -8.77 18.52
N VAL A 68 2.71 -8.71 17.22
CA VAL A 68 1.36 -8.54 16.68
C VAL A 68 0.92 -9.77 15.89
N SER A 69 -0.39 -9.99 15.84
CA SER A 69 -1.03 -10.99 14.97
C SER A 69 -2.17 -10.33 14.21
N LEU A 70 -2.16 -10.45 12.89
CA LEU A 70 -3.28 -10.10 12.04
C LEU A 70 -4.18 -11.32 11.88
N SER A 71 -5.48 -11.12 12.04
CA SER A 71 -6.50 -12.12 11.80
C SER A 71 -7.53 -11.64 10.78
N LEU A 72 -8.16 -12.58 10.10
CA LEU A 72 -9.26 -12.37 9.18
C LEU A 72 -10.37 -13.35 9.56
N ASN A 73 -11.58 -12.85 9.83
CA ASN A 73 -12.69 -13.69 10.31
C ASN A 73 -12.33 -14.52 11.56
N GLY A 74 -11.47 -13.97 12.44
CA GLY A 74 -11.00 -14.63 13.65
C GLY A 74 -9.86 -15.64 13.45
N GLU A 75 -9.46 -15.95 12.23
CA GLU A 75 -8.33 -16.84 11.95
C GLU A 75 -7.05 -16.03 11.70
N SER A 76 -5.93 -16.43 12.32
CA SER A 76 -4.65 -15.76 12.14
C SER A 76 -4.13 -15.96 10.72
N VAL A 77 -3.82 -14.87 10.03
CA VAL A 77 -3.31 -14.87 8.65
C VAL A 77 -1.84 -14.43 8.56
N ALA A 78 -1.35 -13.67 9.54
CA ALA A 78 0.04 -13.25 9.62
C ALA A 78 0.40 -12.80 11.05
N ASP A 79 1.67 -12.84 11.40
CA ASP A 79 2.19 -12.31 12.65
C ASP A 79 3.61 -11.76 12.47
N SER A 80 4.02 -10.85 13.35
CA SER A 80 5.37 -10.29 13.32
C SER A 80 5.77 -9.71 14.67
N ILE A 81 7.08 -9.64 14.92
CA ILE A 81 7.66 -8.84 15.99
C ILE A 81 8.20 -7.56 15.35
N LEU A 82 7.77 -6.40 15.86
CA LEU A 82 8.11 -5.08 15.33
C LEU A 82 8.82 -4.25 16.40
N GLY A 83 9.79 -3.45 15.99
CA GLY A 83 10.34 -2.33 16.73
C GLY A 83 9.89 -0.97 16.19
N ARG A 84 10.36 0.11 16.81
CA ARG A 84 10.05 1.48 16.38
C ARG A 84 10.45 1.72 14.92
N GLY A 85 9.49 2.21 14.14
CA GLY A 85 9.64 2.52 12.72
C GLY A 85 9.59 1.31 11.79
N GLU A 86 9.52 0.09 12.33
CA GLU A 86 9.35 -1.10 11.50
C GLU A 86 7.91 -1.23 11.02
N VAL A 87 7.78 -1.72 9.79
CA VAL A 87 6.51 -1.78 9.06
C VAL A 87 6.05 -3.21 8.96
N PHE A 88 4.82 -3.47 9.38
CA PHE A 88 4.10 -4.70 9.11
C PHE A 88 3.27 -4.55 7.83
N THR A 89 3.62 -5.33 6.82
CA THR A 89 2.89 -5.37 5.55
C THR A 89 2.18 -6.69 5.36
N TYR A 90 0.94 -6.67 4.89
CA TYR A 90 0.20 -7.86 4.51
C TYR A 90 -0.44 -7.68 3.13
N SER A 91 -0.38 -8.73 2.31
CA SER A 91 -0.98 -8.77 0.98
C SER A 91 -1.82 -10.03 0.83
N SER A 92 -3.00 -9.88 0.23
CA SER A 92 -3.93 -10.96 -0.10
C SER A 92 -3.84 -11.19 -1.61
N ASN A 93 -3.42 -12.39 -2.04
CA ASN A 93 -3.23 -12.72 -3.47
C ASN A 93 -2.35 -11.71 -4.25
N SER A 94 -1.26 -11.23 -3.63
CA SER A 94 -0.34 -10.21 -4.19
C SER A 94 -0.88 -8.78 -4.25
N SER A 95 -2.13 -8.54 -3.83
CA SER A 95 -2.67 -7.19 -3.64
C SER A 95 -2.38 -6.72 -2.21
N PRO A 96 -1.82 -5.51 -2.02
CA PRO A 96 -1.57 -4.98 -0.68
C PRO A 96 -2.89 -4.75 0.05
N VAL A 97 -2.92 -5.11 1.34
CA VAL A 97 -4.09 -4.89 2.22
C VAL A 97 -3.69 -4.02 3.41
N PHE A 98 -2.53 -4.26 4.02
CA PHE A 98 -2.04 -3.46 5.14
C PHE A 98 -0.61 -2.99 4.96
N ASN A 99 -0.38 -1.77 5.44
CA ASN A 99 0.94 -1.22 5.77
C ASN A 99 0.77 -0.49 7.12
N ILE A 100 1.33 -1.06 8.18
CA ILE A 100 1.16 -0.62 9.57
C ILE A 100 2.53 -0.38 10.16
N THR A 101 2.83 0.85 10.55
CA THR A 101 4.12 1.19 11.18
C THR A 101 3.97 1.22 12.69
N MET A 102 4.86 0.55 13.43
CA MET A 102 4.94 0.70 14.87
C MET A 102 5.66 2.03 15.22
N ASP A 103 5.03 2.93 15.97
CA ASP A 103 5.63 4.22 16.38
C ASP A 103 6.18 4.17 17.82
N ARG A 104 5.31 3.85 18.79
CA ARG A 104 5.66 4.02 20.21
C ARG A 104 5.01 3.00 21.11
N ILE A 105 5.68 2.73 22.22
CA ILE A 105 5.11 2.05 23.38
C ILE A 105 5.08 3.06 24.52
N TYR A 106 3.88 3.31 25.05
CA TYR A 106 3.67 3.94 26.34
C TYR A 106 3.47 2.83 27.37
N TYR A 107 4.07 2.96 28.54
CA TYR A 107 3.93 1.97 29.60
C TYR A 107 3.90 2.65 30.96
N GLY A 108 3.14 2.08 31.89
CA GLY A 108 2.95 2.62 33.23
C GLY A 108 2.13 1.68 34.11
N SER A 109 1.58 2.18 35.22
CA SER A 109 0.80 1.38 36.16
C SER A 109 -0.48 0.78 35.56
N SER A 110 -0.98 1.34 34.47
CA SER A 110 -2.16 0.87 33.73
C SER A 110 -1.85 -0.14 32.62
N GLY A 111 -0.60 -0.60 32.50
CA GLY A 111 -0.13 -1.49 31.44
C GLY A 111 0.50 -0.75 30.25
N GLU A 112 0.68 -1.48 29.16
CA GLU A 112 1.31 -1.01 27.92
C GLU A 112 0.27 -0.63 26.85
N LEU A 113 0.53 0.48 26.17
CA LEU A 113 -0.22 0.98 25.02
C LEU A 113 0.73 1.15 23.85
N VAL A 114 0.41 0.52 22.72
CA VAL A 114 1.19 0.60 21.49
C VAL A 114 0.50 1.56 20.52
N THR A 115 1.27 2.44 19.91
CA THR A 115 0.81 3.31 18.81
C THR A 115 1.33 2.78 17.48
N PHE A 116 0.40 2.70 16.53
CA PHE A 116 0.70 2.42 15.14
C PHE A 116 0.40 3.67 14.33
N ASP A 117 1.42 4.22 13.68
CA ASP A 117 1.33 5.46 12.92
C ASP A 117 2.49 5.53 11.90
N PRO A 118 2.21 5.67 10.59
CA PRO A 118 0.89 5.63 9.96
C PRO A 118 0.35 4.20 9.78
N VAL A 119 -0.98 4.11 9.68
CA VAL A 119 -1.74 2.93 9.28
C VAL A 119 -2.43 3.17 7.94
N TYR A 120 -2.17 2.27 7.00
CA TYR A 120 -2.86 2.18 5.72
C TYR A 120 -3.61 0.85 5.62
N GLN A 121 -4.87 0.95 5.19
CA GLN A 121 -5.69 -0.20 4.81
C GLN A 121 -6.20 0.01 3.39
N TYR A 122 -6.11 -1.02 2.57
CA TYR A 122 -6.67 -1.07 1.21
C TYR A 122 -7.78 -2.11 1.13
N VAL A 123 -8.68 -1.94 0.17
CA VAL A 123 -9.76 -2.90 -0.09
C VAL A 123 -9.18 -4.23 -0.55
N ASP A 124 -9.43 -5.28 0.23
CA ASP A 124 -9.25 -6.65 -0.23
C ASP A 124 -10.43 -7.02 -1.14
N GLN A 125 -10.17 -7.11 -2.45
CA GLN A 125 -11.18 -7.38 -3.48
C GLN A 125 -11.91 -8.74 -3.31
N ARG A 126 -11.42 -9.63 -2.45
CA ARG A 126 -12.05 -10.93 -2.18
C ARG A 126 -13.26 -10.81 -1.26
N TYR A 127 -13.41 -9.69 -0.56
CA TYR A 127 -14.45 -9.48 0.45
C TYR A 127 -15.29 -8.25 0.09
N PRO A 128 -16.57 -8.23 0.46
CA PRO A 128 -17.40 -7.05 0.24
C PRO A 128 -16.82 -5.86 1.02
N TYR A 129 -16.90 -4.68 0.41
CA TYR A 129 -16.58 -3.41 1.04
C TYR A 129 -17.69 -2.41 0.68
N ASN A 130 -18.31 -1.82 1.70
CA ASN A 130 -19.29 -0.77 1.53
C ASN A 130 -18.68 0.56 2.00
N PRO A 131 -18.37 1.51 1.09
CA PRO A 131 -17.75 2.78 1.46
C PRO A 131 -18.69 3.68 2.28
N ASP A 132 -20.00 3.43 2.25
CA ASP A 132 -20.99 4.18 3.00
C ASP A 132 -21.12 3.71 4.47
N ASP A 133 -20.40 2.65 4.86
CA ASP A 133 -20.38 2.18 6.24
C ASP A 133 -19.46 3.06 7.10
N GLU A 134 -20.02 3.89 7.97
CA GLU A 134 -19.27 4.84 8.81
C GLU A 134 -18.49 4.19 9.99
N LYS A 135 -18.33 2.86 10.01
CA LYS A 135 -17.83 2.11 11.17
C LYS A 135 -16.39 2.50 11.54
N MET A 136 -15.47 2.53 10.58
CA MET A 136 -14.08 2.94 10.85
C MET A 136 -13.90 4.45 10.99
N GLN A 137 -14.67 5.28 10.28
CA GLN A 137 -14.52 6.74 10.36
C GLN A 137 -14.78 7.23 11.79
N ASN A 138 -15.84 6.75 12.44
CA ASN A 138 -16.18 7.11 13.82
C ASN A 138 -15.17 6.57 14.86
N LYS A 139 -14.50 5.45 14.58
CA LYS A 139 -13.51 4.85 15.49
C LYS A 139 -12.18 5.62 15.50
N VAL A 140 -11.84 6.21 14.36
CA VAL A 140 -10.53 6.80 14.10
C VAL A 140 -10.52 8.34 14.25
N GLN A 141 -11.63 9.02 13.99
CA GLN A 141 -11.74 10.50 14.00
C GLN A 141 -11.53 11.20 15.37
N ASN A 142 -11.20 10.48 16.44
CA ASN A 142 -10.88 11.09 17.74
C ASN A 142 -9.41 11.56 17.87
N THR A 143 -8.64 11.65 16.79
CA THR A 143 -7.28 12.24 16.81
C THR A 143 -7.07 13.16 15.61
N SER A 144 -7.34 14.44 15.87
CA SER A 144 -6.87 15.68 15.23
C SER A 144 -6.52 15.66 13.74
N ASP A 145 -7.34 16.38 12.97
CA ASP A 145 -7.05 16.87 11.63
C ASP A 145 -5.67 17.54 11.55
N ASN A 146 -4.79 17.01 10.70
CA ASN A 146 -3.78 17.82 10.04
C ASN A 146 -3.58 17.29 8.63
N GLU A 147 -4.24 17.95 7.68
CA GLU A 147 -4.00 17.83 6.25
C GLU A 147 -2.52 18.10 5.95
N SER A 148 -1.76 17.08 5.57
CA SER A 148 -0.46 17.27 4.94
C SER A 148 -0.66 17.49 3.45
N GLN A 149 -0.44 18.73 3.02
CA GLN A 149 -0.41 19.08 1.60
C GLN A 149 0.74 18.37 0.88
N ASN A 150 0.35 17.49 -0.05
CA ASN A 150 0.87 17.36 -1.42
C ASN A 150 2.39 17.24 -1.62
N GLN A 151 2.83 16.06 -2.07
CA GLN A 151 3.97 15.99 -2.98
C GLN A 151 3.72 14.96 -4.09
N ARG A 152 2.93 15.35 -5.09
CA ARG A 152 2.99 14.73 -6.41
C ARG A 152 4.41 14.92 -6.97
N VAL A 153 5.22 13.87 -6.89
CA VAL A 153 6.36 13.71 -7.79
C VAL A 153 5.82 13.78 -9.23
N PRO A 154 6.43 14.54 -10.14
CA PRO A 154 5.97 14.63 -11.51
C PRO A 154 6.11 13.25 -12.15
N PHE A 155 5.00 12.52 -12.28
CA PHE A 155 4.94 11.34 -13.13
C PHE A 155 5.17 11.81 -14.56
N LEU A 156 6.28 11.39 -15.16
CA LEU A 156 6.57 11.62 -16.56
C LEU A 156 5.36 11.14 -17.36
N ASN A 157 4.67 12.09 -18.00
CA ASN A 157 3.49 11.79 -18.78
C ASN A 157 3.84 10.71 -19.83
N PRO A 158 3.25 9.50 -19.76
CA PRO A 158 3.63 8.39 -20.63
C PRO A 158 3.38 8.72 -22.11
N THR A 159 2.44 9.62 -22.41
CA THR A 159 2.18 10.10 -23.78
C THR A 159 3.36 10.89 -24.36
N LEU A 160 4.14 11.58 -23.51
CA LEU A 160 5.30 12.38 -23.93
C LEU A 160 6.50 11.49 -24.28
N LEU A 161 6.68 10.37 -23.57
CA LEU A 161 7.73 9.38 -23.86
C LEU A 161 7.50 8.68 -25.20
N VAL A 162 6.24 8.37 -25.52
CA VAL A 162 5.86 7.76 -26.80
C VAL A 162 6.15 8.71 -27.97
N LEU A 163 5.91 10.02 -27.79
CA LEU A 163 6.21 11.02 -28.83
C LEU A 163 7.71 11.10 -29.15
N PHE A 164 8.57 11.05 -28.11
CA PHE A 164 10.02 11.02 -28.30
C PHE A 164 10.49 9.74 -29.00
N ALA A 165 9.94 8.58 -28.64
CA ALA A 165 10.29 7.30 -29.25
C ALA A 165 9.91 7.24 -30.74
N LEU A 166 8.82 7.88 -31.15
CA LEU A 166 8.37 7.95 -32.55
C LEU A 166 9.20 8.94 -33.39
N LEU A 167 9.81 9.96 -32.78
CA LEU A 167 10.60 10.97 -33.49
C LEU A 167 12.07 10.56 -33.71
N LEU A 168 12.64 9.70 -32.85
CA LEU A 168 14.01 9.19 -33.00
C LEU A 168 14.32 8.58 -34.38
N PRO A 169 13.47 7.71 -34.98
CA PRO A 169 13.74 7.19 -36.32
C PRO A 169 13.60 8.24 -37.42
N TYR A 170 12.70 9.23 -37.26
CA TYR A 170 12.51 10.32 -38.25
C TYR A 170 13.73 11.25 -38.34
N VAL A 171 14.38 11.51 -37.20
CA VAL A 171 15.61 12.33 -37.13
C VAL A 171 16.82 11.59 -37.69
N TYR A 172 16.86 10.26 -37.62
CA TYR A 172 17.98 9.44 -38.13
C TYR A 172 17.94 9.27 -39.66
N GLU A 173 16.75 9.26 -40.27
CA GLU A 173 16.59 9.03 -41.71
C GLU A 173 16.80 10.30 -42.57
N HIS A 174 16.84 11.48 -41.94
CA HIS A 174 17.07 12.78 -42.59
C HIS A 174 18.44 13.42 -42.29
N ARG A 175 19.45 12.62 -41.90
CA ARG A 175 20.84 13.07 -41.78
C ARG A 175 21.74 12.48 -42.85
#